data_AF-A0A2E4HLP9-F1
#
_entry.id   AF-A0A2E4HLP9-F1
#
_cell.length_a   1.000
_cell.length_b   1.000
_cell.length_c   1.000
_cell.angle_alpha   90.00
_cell.angle_beta   90.00
_cell.angle_gamma   90.00
#
_symmetry.space_group_name_H-M   'P 1'
#
loop_
_entity.id
_entity.type
_entity.pdbx_description
1 polymer ?
#
loop_
_entity_poly.entity_id
_entity_poly.type
_entity_poly.pdbx_seq_one_letter_code
_entity_poly.pdbx_strand_id
1 'polypeptide(L)'
;MNIKTFIASSELFSHYETQIDITGCKDTEDIIDIFKILLSSLFDDNNLTFLKEKVLKSNWHIHTHTFEEIKTTDMPIYICDGCD
;
A
#
# COMPACT_ATOMS: atom_id res chain seq x y z
N MET A 1 -7.24 16.07 7.88
CA MET A 1 -6.70 14.71 7.68
C MET A 1 -7.69 13.97 6.82
N ASN A 2 -7.24 13.41 5.70
CA ASN A 2 -8.06 12.59 4.83
C ASN A 2 -7.48 11.18 4.88
N ILE A 3 -7.96 10.38 5.82
CA ILE A 3 -7.39 9.07 6.13
C ILE A 3 -8.16 8.01 5.35
N LYS A 4 -7.44 7.16 4.63
CA LYS A 4 -8.01 6.02 3.90
C LYS A 4 -7.35 4.71 4.34
N THR A 5 -8.13 3.64 4.28
CA THR A 5 -7.68 2.28 4.59
C THR A 5 -7.17 1.60 3.33
N PHE A 6 -5.95 1.09 3.40
CA PHE A 6 -5.30 0.35 2.32
C PHE A 6 -5.01 -1.08 2.75
N ILE A 7 -5.33 -2.04 1.89
CA ILE A 7 -5.19 -3.47 2.15
C ILE A 7 -4.32 -4.11 1.08
N ALA A 8 -3.34 -4.91 1.49
CA ALA A 8 -2.56 -5.74 0.58
C ALA A 8 -3.44 -6.84 -0.03
N SER A 9 -3.65 -6.77 -1.35
CA SER A 9 -4.15 -7.87 -2.17
C SER A 9 -2.95 -8.61 -2.77
N SER A 10 -2.20 -9.29 -1.90
CA SER A 10 -0.98 -10.03 -2.25
C SER A 10 -1.10 -11.46 -1.73
N GLU A 11 -0.51 -12.45 -2.41
CA GLU A 11 -0.44 -13.81 -1.88
C GLU A 11 0.39 -13.84 -0.58
N LEU A 12 1.55 -13.19 -0.59
CA LEU A 12 2.50 -13.22 0.53
C LEU A 12 2.10 -12.27 1.66
N PHE A 13 1.58 -11.10 1.30
CA PHE A 13 1.26 -10.02 2.25
C PHE A 13 -0.23 -9.88 2.52
N SER A 14 -1.03 -10.90 2.17
CA SER A 14 -2.49 -10.85 2.25
C SER A 14 -2.98 -10.31 3.60
N HIS A 15 -4.03 -9.49 3.56
CA HIS A 15 -4.70 -8.93 4.75
C HIS A 15 -3.86 -7.98 5.61
N TYR A 16 -2.64 -7.62 5.19
CA TYR A 16 -1.98 -6.46 5.78
C TYR A 16 -2.82 -5.21 5.51
N GLU A 17 -3.22 -4.52 6.58
CA GLU A 17 -4.06 -3.32 6.55
C GLU A 17 -3.30 -2.16 7.18
N THR A 18 -3.38 -0.98 6.56
CA THR A 18 -2.84 0.25 7.11
C THR A 18 -3.69 1.46 6.78
N GLN A 19 -3.56 2.50 7.58
CA GLN A 19 -4.20 3.80 7.35
C GLN A 19 -3.16 4.80 6.84
N ILE A 20 -3.50 5.54 5.78
CA ILE A 20 -2.64 6.58 5.20
C ILE A 20 -3.43 7.88 5.12
N ASP A 21 -2.87 8.99 5.59
CA ASP A 21 -3.40 10.34 5.34
C ASP A 21 -2.97 10.80 3.96
N ILE A 22 -3.90 10.83 3.01
CA ILE A 22 -3.64 11.18 1.61
C ILE A 22 -3.67 12.68 1.33
N THR A 23 -3.81 13.53 2.36
CA THR A 23 -3.92 15.00 2.17
C THR A 23 -2.72 15.59 1.41
N GLY A 24 -1.53 15.00 1.57
CA GLY A 24 -0.29 15.44 0.92
C GLY A 24 0.08 14.71 -0.37
N CYS A 25 -0.65 13.67 -0.76
CA CYS A 25 -0.37 12.89 -1.96
C CYS A 25 -0.83 13.64 -3.22
N LYS A 26 -0.10 13.46 -4.32
CA LYS A 26 -0.41 14.03 -5.64
C LYS A 26 -1.07 13.03 -6.57
N ASP A 27 -0.74 11.76 -6.40
CA ASP A 27 -1.21 10.64 -7.22
C ASP A 27 -1.19 9.33 -6.43
N THR A 28 -1.49 8.22 -7.11
CA THR A 28 -1.47 6.87 -6.54
C THR A 28 -0.06 6.37 -6.21
N GLU A 29 0.97 6.87 -6.88
CA GLU A 29 2.35 6.42 -6.64
C GLU A 29 2.85 6.92 -5.28
N ASP A 30 2.54 8.17 -4.91
CA ASP A 30 2.83 8.68 -3.56
C ASP A 30 2.23 7.78 -2.47
N ILE A 31 1.00 7.28 -2.69
CA ILE A 31 0.32 6.37 -1.76
C ILE A 31 1.03 5.02 -1.71
N ILE A 32 1.39 4.47 -2.87
CA ILE A 32 2.09 3.18 -2.98
C ILE A 32 3.45 3.24 -2.29
N ASP A 33 4.19 4.35 -2.43
CA ASP A 33 5.47 4.54 -1.76
C ASP A 33 5.32 4.60 -0.24
N ILE A 34 4.34 5.33 0.28
CA ILE A 34 4.03 5.34 1.73
C ILE A 34 3.66 3.92 2.20
N PHE A 35 2.82 3.22 1.44
CA PHE A 35 2.43 1.85 1.77
C PHE A 35 3.62 0.90 1.83
N LYS A 36 4.52 0.96 0.84
CA LYS A 36 5.76 0.16 0.80
C LYS A 36 6.67 0.48 1.98
N ILE A 37 6.81 1.76 2.34
CA ILE A 37 7.58 2.17 3.52
C ILE A 37 7.01 1.51 4.77
N LEU A 38 5.71 1.67 5.04
CA LEU A 38 5.04 1.12 6.22
C LEU A 38 5.19 -0.40 6.31
N LEU A 39 4.90 -1.12 5.22
CA LEU A 39 5.02 -2.57 5.17
C LEU A 39 6.48 -3.03 5.31
N SER A 40 7.42 -2.34 4.68
CA SER A 40 8.84 -2.70 4.77
C SER A 40 9.43 -2.42 6.16
N SER A 41 9.01 -1.37 6.84
CA SER A 41 9.40 -1.04 8.21
C SER A 41 8.96 -2.12 9.20
N LEU A 42 7.76 -2.68 9.05
CA LEU A 42 7.30 -3.79 9.88
C LEU A 42 8.28 -4.98 9.82
N PHE A 43 8.82 -5.29 8.65
CA PHE A 43 9.80 -6.36 8.50
C PHE A 43 11.19 -5.95 8.97
N ASP A 44 11.59 -4.70 8.77
CA ASP A 44 12.89 -4.17 9.22
C ASP A 44 13.00 -4.19 10.75
N ASP A 45 11.96 -3.73 11.44
CA ASP A 45 11.88 -3.68 12.90
C ASP A 45 11.96 -5.08 13.54
N ASN A 46 11.64 -6.12 12.77
CA ASN A 46 11.68 -7.52 13.18
C ASN A 46 12.89 -8.29 12.61
N ASN A 47 13.84 -7.61 11.96
CA ASN A 47 15.01 -8.21 11.30
C ASN A 47 14.66 -9.25 10.20
N LEU A 48 13.49 -9.13 9.58
CA LEU A 48 13.01 -10.01 8.51
C LEU A 48 13.40 -9.47 7.12
N THR A 49 14.71 -9.34 6.89
CA THR A 49 15.28 -8.66 5.71
C THR A 49 14.82 -9.23 4.36
N PHE A 50 14.61 -10.55 4.26
CA PHE A 50 14.10 -11.17 3.04
C PHE A 50 12.69 -10.68 2.66
N LEU A 51 11.80 -10.51 3.66
CA LEU A 51 10.44 -10.02 3.41
C LEU A 51 10.46 -8.54 3.02
N LYS A 52 11.31 -7.74 3.67
CA LYS A 52 11.57 -6.35 3.26
C LYS A 52 12.00 -6.27 1.79
N GLU A 53 12.96 -7.10 1.37
CA GLU A 53 13.39 -7.15 -0.02
C GLU A 53 12.27 -7.52 -0.99
N LYS A 54 11.40 -8.47 -0.60
CA LYS A 54 10.24 -8.85 -1.42
C LYS A 54 9.31 -7.65 -1.65
N VAL A 55 8.96 -6.91 -0.59
CA VAL A 55 8.13 -5.69 -0.71
C VAL A 55 8.74 -4.68 -1.67
N LEU A 56 10.05 -4.42 -1.55
CA LEU A 56 10.73 -3.40 -2.37
C LEU A 56 10.89 -3.79 -3.84
N LYS A 57 10.98 -5.09 -4.13
CA LYS A 57 11.14 -5.63 -5.50
C LYS A 57 9.81 -5.89 -6.20
N SER A 58 8.70 -6.05 -5.47
CA SER A 58 7.38 -6.24 -6.06
C SER A 58 6.86 -4.97 -6.77
N ASN A 59 6.06 -5.18 -7.81
CA ASN A 59 5.45 -4.10 -8.58
C ASN A 59 4.09 -3.74 -7.98
N TRP A 60 4.09 -2.88 -6.97
CA TRP A 60 2.87 -2.48 -6.27
C TRP A 60 2.03 -1.51 -7.09
N HIS A 61 0.71 -1.70 -7.10
CA HIS A 61 -0.22 -0.84 -7.83
C HIS A 61 -1.66 -0.95 -7.31
N ILE A 62 -2.47 0.07 -7.62
CA ILE A 62 -3.89 0.15 -7.24
C ILE A 62 -4.74 -0.03 -8.51
N HIS A 63 -5.57 -1.08 -8.57
CA HIS A 63 -6.47 -1.33 -9.70
C HIS A 63 -7.88 -0.77 -9.54
N THR A 64 -8.32 -0.66 -8.28
CA THR A 64 -9.73 -0.54 -7.97
C THR A 64 -10.24 0.89 -8.06
N HIS A 65 -9.33 1.87 -7.96
CA HIS A 65 -9.68 3.27 -7.86
C HIS A 65 -8.58 4.14 -8.50
N THR A 66 -9.00 5.17 -9.21
CA THR A 66 -8.20 6.34 -9.55
C THR A 66 -7.91 7.19 -8.31
N PHE A 67 -6.92 8.08 -8.38
CA PHE A 67 -6.61 8.98 -7.27
C PHE A 67 -7.80 9.85 -6.84
N GLU A 68 -8.64 10.31 -7.78
CA GLU A 68 -9.84 11.10 -7.46
C GLU A 68 -10.93 10.28 -6.77
N GLU A 69 -11.10 9.01 -7.16
CA GLU A 69 -12.03 8.10 -6.48
C GLU A 69 -11.54 7.78 -5.07
N ILE A 70 -10.23 7.58 -4.87
CA ILE A 70 -9.62 7.38 -3.56
C ILE A 70 -9.93 8.54 -2.60
N LYS A 71 -9.96 9.78 -3.09
CA LYS A 71 -10.27 10.95 -2.25
C LYS A 71 -11.67 10.93 -1.66
N THR A 72 -12.62 10.31 -2.36
CA THR A 72 -14.05 10.41 -2.05
C THR A 72 -14.66 9.11 -1.51
N THR A 73 -14.04 7.96 -1.78
CA THR A 73 -14.53 6.65 -1.34
C THR A 73 -14.31 6.40 0.15
N ASP A 74 -15.26 5.74 0.82
CA ASP A 74 -15.10 5.22 2.19
C ASP A 74 -14.80 3.70 2.20
N MET A 75 -14.71 3.09 1.01
CA MET A 75 -14.38 1.68 0.87
C MET A 75 -12.88 1.44 1.06
N PRO A 76 -12.46 0.27 1.57
CA PRO A 76 -11.06 -0.11 1.58
C PRO A 76 -10.48 -0.15 0.17
N ILE A 77 -9.23 0.30 0.03
CA ILE A 77 -8.52 0.34 -1.25
C ILE A 77 -7.49 -0.79 -1.27
N TYR A 78 -7.56 -1.63 -2.29
CA TYR A 78 -6.65 -2.77 -2.42
C TYR A 78 -5.42 -2.38 -3.24
N ILE A 79 -4.24 -2.71 -2.71
CA ILE A 79 -2.95 -2.56 -3.38
C ILE A 79 -2.38 -3.95 -3.67
N CYS A 80 -2.13 -4.24 -4.95
CA CYS A 80 -1.62 -5.52 -5.43
C CYS A 80 -0.12 -5.45 -5.70
N ASP A 81 0.62 -6.54 -5.52
CA ASP A 81 2.08 -6.60 -5.74
C ASP A 81 2.49 -7.41 -6.98
N GLY A 82 1.50 -7.90 -7.73
CA GLY A 82 1.67 -8.59 -9.01
C GLY A 82 0.33 -8.93 -9.64
N CYS A 83 0.15 -8.56 -10.90
CA CYS A 83 -0.94 -9.02 -11.75
C CYS A 83 -0.37 -9.41 -13.10
N ASP A 84 -0.70 -10.62 -13.52
CA ASP A 84 -0.53 -11.08 -14.91
C ASP A 84 -1.80 -10.78 -15.72
#